data_AF-A0A1H8K5Y2-F1
#
_entry.id   AF-A0A1H8K5Y2-F1
#
_cell.length_a   1.000
_cell.length_b   1.000
_cell.length_c   1.000
_cell.angle_alpha   90.00
_cell.angle_beta   90.00
_cell.angle_gamma   90.00
#
_symmetry.space_group_name_H-M   'P 1'
#
loop_
_entity.id
_entity.type
_entity.pdbx_description
1 polymer ?
#
loop_
_entity_poly.entity_id
_entity_poly.type
_entity_poly.pdbx_seq_one_letter_code
_entity_poly.pdbx_strand_id
1 'polypeptide(L)'
;MSDTAEMVAEYVGEDGRIYQIDHLGICYPSQRGEYAVYCEDQMVADFLAFNTLLKPEAQPPLPSTGELIEMAKAAVRDASKD
;
A
#
# COMPACT_ATOMS: atom_id res chain seq x y z
N MET A 1 8.92 -18.67 -6.90
CA MET A 1 8.51 -17.26 -7.04
C MET A 1 7.75 -16.96 -5.76
N SER A 2 8.28 -16.11 -4.90
CA SER A 2 7.79 -15.98 -3.52
C SER A 2 6.47 -15.21 -3.49
N ASP A 3 5.38 -15.95 -3.29
CA ASP A 3 4.01 -15.46 -3.05
C ASP A 3 3.90 -14.76 -1.69
N THR A 4 4.53 -13.59 -1.54
CA THR A 4 4.50 -12.82 -0.29
C THR A 4 3.91 -11.42 -0.45
N ALA A 5 3.13 -11.21 -1.51
CA ALA A 5 2.26 -10.06 -1.68
C ALA A 5 0.80 -10.55 -1.57
N GLU A 6 0.07 -10.09 -0.55
CA GLU A 6 -1.37 -10.31 -0.41
C GLU A 6 -2.08 -9.06 -0.90
N MET A 7 -2.98 -9.22 -1.87
CA MET A 7 -3.83 -8.14 -2.34
C MET A 7 -4.80 -7.76 -1.22
N VAL A 8 -4.71 -6.51 -0.76
CA VAL A 8 -5.49 -5.99 0.38
C VAL A 8 -6.71 -5.20 -0.10
N ALA A 9 -6.60 -4.53 -1.24
CA ALA A 9 -7.65 -3.65 -1.75
C ALA A 9 -7.52 -3.42 -3.26
N GLU A 10 -8.63 -3.00 -3.87
CA GLU A 10 -8.68 -2.46 -5.22
C GLU A 10 -9.54 -1.19 -5.25
N TYR A 11 -9.23 -0.28 -6.17
CA TYR A 11 -10.08 0.86 -6.47
C TYR A 11 -10.02 1.25 -7.95
N VAL A 12 -11.08 1.92 -8.41
CA VAL A 12 -11.10 2.52 -9.75
C VAL A 12 -10.63 3.98 -9.63
N GLY A 13 -9.59 4.32 -10.39
CA GLY A 13 -9.05 5.68 -10.47
C GLY A 13 -9.99 6.63 -11.21
N GLU A 14 -9.72 7.94 -11.10
CA GLU A 14 -10.45 8.98 -11.83
C GLU A 14 -10.26 8.87 -13.35
N ASP A 15 -9.18 8.20 -13.79
CA ASP A 15 -8.87 7.84 -15.17
C ASP A 15 -9.62 6.59 -15.67
N GLY A 16 -10.42 5.96 -14.82
CA GLY A 16 -11.16 4.73 -15.11
C GLY A 16 -10.32 3.45 -15.05
N ARG A 17 -9.04 3.52 -14.64
CA ARG A 17 -8.17 2.34 -14.50
C ARG A 17 -8.36 1.66 -13.15
N ILE A 18 -8.04 0.38 -13.09
CA ILE A 18 -8.09 -0.39 -11.84
C ILE A 18 -6.69 -0.36 -11.21
N TYR A 19 -6.67 0.02 -9.94
CA TYR A 19 -5.47 0.04 -9.11
C TYR A 19 -5.59 -1.02 -8.03
N GLN A 20 -4.55 -1.81 -7.84
CA GLN A 20 -4.45 -2.85 -6.82
C GLN A 20 -3.46 -2.43 -5.75
N ILE A 21 -3.79 -2.73 -4.50
CA ILE A 21 -2.95 -2.43 -3.34
C ILE A 21 -2.51 -3.75 -2.71
N ASP A 22 -1.21 -3.99 -2.71
CA ASP A 22 -0.61 -5.19 -2.13
C ASP A 22 0.16 -4.84 -0.86
N HIS A 23 0.08 -5.74 0.12
CA HIS A 23 0.91 -5.67 1.31
C HIS A 23 2.28 -6.30 1.06
N LEU A 24 3.35 -5.53 1.24
CA LEU A 24 4.72 -5.99 0.99
C LEU A 24 5.38 -6.65 2.22
N GLY A 25 4.73 -6.55 3.40
CA GLY A 25 5.33 -6.84 4.70
C GLY A 25 5.03 -8.21 5.32
N ILE A 26 4.56 -9.21 4.56
CA ILE A 26 4.09 -10.49 5.12
C ILE A 26 5.16 -11.24 5.92
N CYS A 27 6.45 -11.10 5.56
CA CYS A 27 7.54 -11.85 6.18
C CYS A 27 8.06 -11.27 7.50
N TYR A 28 7.79 -10.00 7.81
CA TYR A 28 8.31 -9.34 9.01
C TYR A 28 7.20 -8.57 9.73
N PRO A 29 6.78 -9.01 10.94
CA PRO A 29 5.78 -8.30 11.74
C PRO A 29 6.13 -6.84 12.06
N SER A 30 7.41 -6.45 11.91
CA SER A 30 7.89 -5.08 12.04
C SER A 30 7.71 -4.22 10.79
N GLN A 31 7.47 -4.82 9.62
CA GLN A 31 7.30 -4.14 8.31
C GLN A 31 5.85 -4.13 7.83
N ARG A 32 4.89 -4.24 8.76
CA ARG A 32 3.46 -4.26 8.45
C ARG A 32 2.91 -2.98 7.80
N GLY A 33 3.73 -1.94 7.64
CA GLY A 33 3.31 -0.66 7.09
C GLY A 33 3.57 -0.46 5.60
N GLU A 34 4.21 -1.41 4.90
CA GLU A 34 4.66 -1.22 3.51
C GLU A 34 3.63 -1.73 2.51
N TYR A 35 3.24 -0.88 1.57
CA TYR A 35 2.27 -1.19 0.53
C TYR A 35 2.77 -0.76 -0.85
N ALA A 36 2.45 -1.56 -1.87
CA ALA A 36 2.65 -1.21 -3.28
C ALA A 36 1.30 -1.01 -3.96
N VAL A 37 1.28 -0.09 -4.93
CA VAL A 37 0.14 0.16 -5.80
C VAL A 37 0.51 -0.26 -7.22
N TYR A 38 -0.33 -1.10 -7.82
CA TYR A 38 -0.17 -1.59 -9.19
C TYR A 38 -1.30 -1.09 -10.08
N CYS A 39 -0.98 -0.82 -11.34
CA CYS A 39 -1.94 -0.57 -12.41
C CYS A 39 -1.47 -1.36 -13.64
N GLU A 40 -2.34 -2.21 -14.20
CA GLU A 40 -2.00 -3.07 -15.36
C GLU A 40 -0.71 -3.90 -15.12
N ASP A 41 -0.61 -4.54 -13.95
CA ASP A 41 0.55 -5.34 -13.50
C ASP A 41 1.87 -4.55 -13.33
N GLN A 42 1.86 -3.23 -13.50
CA GLN A 42 3.02 -2.37 -13.27
C GLN A 42 2.89 -1.67 -11.91
N MET A 43 3.94 -1.75 -11.09
CA MET A 43 4.03 -0.94 -9.86
C MET A 43 4.14 0.53 -10.24
N VAL A 44 3.19 1.35 -9.78
CA VAL A 44 3.09 2.78 -10.10
C VAL A 44 3.38 3.67 -8.90
N ALA A 45 3.23 3.16 -7.68
CA ALA A 45 3.58 3.85 -6.45
C ALA A 45 3.81 2.85 -5.32
N ASP A 46 4.48 3.29 -4.26
CA ASP A 46 4.57 2.63 -2.97
C ASP A 46 4.28 3.65 -1.85
N PHE A 47 3.85 3.16 -0.69
CA PHE A 47 3.61 4.01 0.46
C PHE A 47 3.75 3.28 1.80
N LEU A 48 3.99 4.08 2.85
CA LEU A 48 4.07 3.62 4.22
C LEU A 48 2.81 4.05 5.00
N ALA A 49 2.06 3.09 5.53
CA ALA A 49 1.00 3.35 6.50
C ALA A 49 1.57 3.86 7.84
N PHE A 50 2.74 3.37 8.23
CA PHE A 50 3.42 3.76 9.45
C PHE A 50 4.88 4.10 9.17
N ASN A 51 5.25 5.35 9.44
CA ASN A 51 6.63 5.78 9.40
C ASN A 51 7.25 5.76 10.81
N THR A 52 7.20 4.60 11.49
CA THR A 52 7.46 4.59 12.94
C THR A 52 8.58 3.65 13.33
N LEU A 53 9.56 4.18 14.06
CA LEU A 53 10.58 3.45 14.85
C LEU A 53 9.97 2.75 16.09
N LEU A 54 8.64 2.61 16.14
CA LEU A 54 7.94 2.01 17.27
C LEU A 54 8.16 0.51 17.27
N LYS A 55 8.33 -0.03 18.49
CA LYS A 55 8.36 -1.48 18.68
C LYS A 55 7.02 -2.09 18.21
N PRO A 56 7.01 -3.34 17.69
CA PRO A 56 5.80 -3.98 17.18
C PRO A 56 4.59 -3.91 18.12
N GLU A 57 4.82 -4.04 19.44
CA GLU A 57 3.78 -3.98 20.48
C GLU A 57 3.16 -2.60 20.70
N ALA A 58 3.81 -1.54 20.22
CA ALA A 58 3.35 -0.15 20.34
C ALA A 58 2.85 0.42 19.00
N GLN A 59 2.84 -0.40 17.94
CA GLN A 59 2.33 0.04 16.64
C GLN A 59 0.81 0.23 16.71
N PRO A 60 0.27 1.32 16.13
CA PRO A 60 -1.16 1.48 15.98
C PRO A 60 -1.76 0.35 15.13
N PRO A 61 -3.08 0.12 15.21
CA PRO A 61 -3.76 -0.84 14.33
C PRO A 61 -3.59 -0.43 12.86
N LEU A 62 -3.51 -1.43 11.97
CA LEU A 62 -3.42 -1.21 10.52
C LEU A 62 -4.58 -0.32 10.04
N PRO A 63 -4.36 0.57 9.06
CA PRO A 63 -5.43 1.34 8.48
C PRO A 63 -6.49 0.42 7.88
N SER A 64 -7.73 0.88 7.90
CA SER A 64 -8.83 0.21 7.20
C SER A 64 -8.61 0.25 5.68
N THR A 65 -9.30 -0.63 4.96
CA THR A 65 -9.29 -0.66 3.48
C THR A 65 -9.61 0.71 2.86
N GLY A 66 -10.57 1.46 3.43
CA GLY A 66 -10.90 2.80 2.94
C GLY A 66 -9.76 3.80 3.12
N GLU A 67 -9.07 3.75 4.25
CA GLU A 67 -7.90 4.60 4.50
C GLU A 67 -6.72 4.22 3.59
N LEU A 68 -6.47 2.92 3.38
CA LEU A 68 -5.45 2.45 2.44
C LEU A 68 -5.71 2.94 1.01
N ILE A 69 -6.97 2.96 0.57
CA ILE A 69 -7.34 3.48 -0.76
C ILE A 69 -7.03 4.97 -0.87
N GLU A 70 -7.37 5.77 0.16
CA GLU A 70 -7.08 7.21 0.13
C GLU A 70 -5.56 7.49 0.17
N MET A 71 -4.80 6.70 0.92
CA MET A 71 -3.33 6.78 0.94
C MET A 71 -2.73 6.38 -0.42
N ALA A 72 -3.22 5.31 -1.05
CA ALA A 72 -2.79 4.88 -2.37
C ALA A 72 -3.07 5.94 -3.44
N LYS A 73 -4.25 6.56 -3.43
CA LYS A 73 -4.57 7.67 -4.33
C LYS A 73 -3.61 8.85 -4.14
N ALA A 74 -3.25 9.19 -2.91
CA ALA A 74 -2.28 10.24 -2.64
C ALA A 74 -0.89 9.88 -3.18
N ALA A 75 -0.43 8.65 -2.94
CA ALA A 75 0.87 8.16 -3.41
C ALA A 75 0.97 8.17 -4.96
N VAL A 76 -0.05 7.70 -5.67
CA VAL A 76 -0.10 7.73 -7.15
C VAL A 76 -0.08 9.16 -7.68
N ARG A 77 -0.80 10.09 -7.03
CA ARG A 77 -0.80 11.51 -7.41
C ARG A 77 0.56 12.17 -7.19
N ASP A 78 1.30 11.77 -6.17
CA ASP A 78 2.64 12.31 -5.90
C ASP A 78 3.68 11.71 -6.85
N ALA A 79 3.62 10.40 -7.13
CA ALA A 79 4.49 9.75 -8.12
C ALA A 79 4.29 10.26 -9.56
N SER A 80 3.11 10.81 -9.89
CA SER A 80 2.81 11.38 -11.21
C SER A 80 3.35 12.80 -11.42
N LYS A 81 3.93 13.43 -10.40
CA LYS A 81 4.47 14.81 -10.47
C LYS A 81 5.98 14.88 -10.74
N ASP A 82 6.68 13.75 -10.64
CA ASP A 82 8.11 13.61 -10.93
C ASP A 82 8.37 13.29 -12.41
#